data_AF-A0A7Y1TYR3-F1
#
_entry.id   AF-A0A7Y1TYR3-F1
#
_cell.length_a   1.000
_cell.length_b   1.000
_cell.length_c   1.000
_cell.angle_alpha   90.00
_cell.angle_beta   90.00
_cell.angle_gamma   90.00
#
_symmetry.space_group_name_H-M   'P 1'
#
loop_
_entity.id
_entity.type
_entity.pdbx_description
1 polymer ?
#
loop_
_entity_poly.entity_id
_entity_poly.type
_entity_poly.pdbx_seq_one_letter_code
_entity_poly.pdbx_strand_id
1 'polypeptide(L)' 'MAAQDLRGKSVDELNNELVELRREQFKLRMAQASGEQNRHTEHGRVRKDIARVKTILSEMKGSAGKKSGKKAGKKKGKKK' A
#
# COMPACT_ATOMS: atom_id res chain seq x y z
N MET A 1 5.33 -8.52 7.77
CA MET A 1 3.96 -8.36 8.32
C MET A 1 2.98 -9.30 7.63
N ALA A 2 1.94 -9.77 8.33
CA ALA A 2 0.79 -10.43 7.71
C ALA A 2 -0.21 -9.36 7.22
N ALA A 3 -0.79 -9.56 6.02
CA ALA A 3 -1.70 -8.58 5.42
C ALA A 3 -3.04 -8.46 6.17
N GLN A 4 -3.37 -9.44 7.01
CA GLN A 4 -4.61 -9.45 7.79
C GLN A 4 -4.58 -8.39 8.90
N ASP A 5 -3.45 -8.21 9.58
CA ASP A 5 -3.29 -7.25 10.67
C ASP A 5 -3.39 -5.78 10.21
N LEU A 6 -3.07 -5.54 8.94
CA LEU A 6 -3.12 -4.20 8.35
C LEU A 6 -4.54 -3.78 7.91
N ARG A 7 -5.47 -4.73 7.76
CA ARG A 7 -6.86 -4.42 7.37
C ARG A 7 -7.71 -3.91 8.54
N GLY A 8 -7.29 -4.14 9.78
CA GLY A 8 -7.96 -3.64 10.99
C GLY A 8 -7.55 -2.23 11.40
N LYS A 9 -6.51 -1.67 10.79
CA LYS A 9 -5.97 -0.34 11.12
C LYS A 9 -6.67 0.78 10.36
N SER A 10 -6.72 1.96 10.96
CA SER A 10 -7.28 3.15 10.30
C SER A 10 -6.36 3.68 9.19
N VAL A 11 -6.90 4.54 8.31
CA VAL A 11 -6.13 5.15 7.21
C VAL A 11 -4.95 5.96 7.76
N ASP A 12 -5.13 6.65 8.87
CA ASP A 12 -4.11 7.48 9.49
C ASP A 12 -3.00 6.64 10.13
N GLU A 13 -3.37 5.54 10.80
CA GLU A 13 -2.41 4.56 11.32
C GLU A 13 -1.59 3.92 10.21
N LEU A 14 -2.21 3.56 9.08
CA LEU A 14 -1.51 3.02 7.92
C LEU A 14 -0.54 4.03 7.29
N ASN A 15 -0.88 5.32 7.29
CA ASN A 15 0.04 6.37 6.84
C ASN A 15 1.22 6.54 7.80
N ASN A 16 0.98 6.50 9.11
CA ASN A 16 2.04 6.56 10.11
C ASN A 16 2.99 5.35 10.00
N GLU A 17 2.45 4.15 9.83
CA GLU A 17 3.22 2.93 9.64
C GLU A 17 4.03 2.97 8.33
N LEU A 18 3.49 3.58 7.27
CA LEU A 18 4.23 3.82 6.03
C LEU A 18 5.45 4.73 6.27
N VAL A 19 5.31 5.78 7.08
CA VAL A 19 6.43 6.68 7.41
C VAL A 19 7.52 5.94 8.18
N GLU A 20 7.14 5.11 9.15
CA GLU A 20 8.09 4.30 9.92
C GLU A 20 8.84 3.29 9.04
N LEU A 21 8.12 2.56 8.17
CA LEU A 21 8.74 1.64 7.21
C LEU A 21 9.70 2.36 6.23
N ARG A 22 9.42 3.62 5.89
CA ARG A 22 10.31 4.43 5.04
C ARG A 22 11.57 4.87 5.77
N ARG A 23 11.47 5.19 7.06
CA ARG A 23 12.63 5.47 7.92
C ARG A 23 13.51 4.23 8.05
N GLU A 24 12.91 3.08 8.28
CA GLU A 24 13.62 1.80 8.33
C GLU A 24 14.33 1.49 7.00
N GLN A 25 13.64 1.68 5.87
CA GLN A 25 14.25 1.55 4.54
C GLN A 25 15.47 2.47 4.38
N PHE A 26 15.39 3.72 4.86
CA PHE A 26 16.50 4.67 4.77
C PHE A 26 17.70 4.22 5.61
N LYS A 27 17.46 3.75 6.84
CA LYS A 27 18.51 3.18 7.71
C LYS A 27 19.19 2.00 7.04
N LEU A 28 18.43 1.08 6.44
CA LEU A 28 18.98 -0.07 5.70
C LEU A 28 19.82 0.38 4.49
N ARG A 29 19.39 1.42 3.75
CA ARG A 29 20.22 1.96 2.65
C ARG A 29 21.52 2.56 3.14
N MET A 30 21.48 3.29 4.25
CA MET A 30 22.69 3.86 4.87
C MET A 30 23.63 2.78 5.38
N ALA A 31 23.10 1.74 6.04
CA ALA A 31 23.89 0.59 6.49
C ALA A 31 24.52 -0.17 5.32
N GLN A 32 23.80 -0.31 4.20
CA GLN A 32 24.35 -0.89 2.97
C GLN A 32 25.48 -0.03 2.39
N ALA A 33 25.32 1.30 2.39
CA ALA A 33 26.36 2.21 1.91
C ALA A 33 27.62 2.20 2.79
N SER A 34 27.46 1.97 4.10
CA SER A 34 28.57 1.85 5.05
C SER A 34 29.31 0.50 4.97
N GLY A 35 28.81 -0.48 4.22
CA GLY A 35 29.44 -1.79 4.07
C GLY A 35 29.27 -2.76 5.26
N GLU A 36 28.65 -2.34 6.36
CA GLU A 36 28.43 -3.18 7.55
C GLU A 36 27.18 -4.07 7.47
N GLN A 37 26.41 -3.97 6.39
CA GLN A 37 25.12 -4.65 6.32
C GLN A 37 25.25 -6.14 5.99
N ASN A 38 25.07 -6.97 7.01
CA ASN A 38 25.20 -8.43 6.90
C ASN A 38 23.92 -9.17 6.46
N ARG A 39 22.74 -8.53 6.51
CA ARG A 39 21.44 -9.14 6.12
C ARG A 39 20.78 -8.41 4.94
N HIS A 40 21.06 -8.88 3.72
CA HIS A 40 20.44 -8.35 2.49
C HIS A 40 18.94 -8.68 2.35
N THR A 41 18.44 -9.70 3.07
CA THR A 41 17.03 -10.12 3.06
C THR A 41 16.09 -9.07 3.62
N GLU A 42 16.55 -8.22 4.54
CA GLU A 42 15.72 -7.21 5.21
C GLU A 42 15.23 -6.13 4.24
N HIS A 43 16.04 -5.77 3.23
CA HIS A 43 15.60 -4.88 2.15
C HIS A 43 14.37 -5.41 1.42
N GLY A 44 14.37 -6.71 1.11
CA GLY A 44 13.25 -7.38 0.46
C GLY A 44 12.01 -7.41 1.34
N ARG A 45 12.18 -7.64 2.64
CA ARG A 45 11.10 -7.63 3.63
C ARG A 45 10.44 -6.26 3.75
N VAL A 46 11.22 -5.21 4.00
CA VAL A 46 10.71 -3.83 4.13
C VAL A 46 10.03 -3.36 2.85
N ARG A 47 10.56 -3.70 1.67
CA ARG A 47 9.90 -3.40 0.38
C ARG A 47 8.53 -4.05 0.26
N LYS A 48 8.42 -5.33 0.67
CA LYS A 48 7.13 -6.07 0.65
C LYS A 48 6.15 -5.49 1.66
N ASP A 49 6.60 -5.11 2.84
CA ASP A 49 5.76 -4.49 3.86
C ASP A 49 5.20 -3.13 3.40
N ILE A 50 6.03 -2.27 2.79
CA ILE A 50 5.56 -1.00 2.17
C ILE A 50 4.52 -1.27 1.07
N ALA A 51 4.75 -2.29 0.22
CA ALA A 51 3.82 -2.63 -0.84
C ALA A 51 2.46 -3.05 -0.28
N ARG A 52 2.42 -3.88 0.76
CA ARG A 52 1.18 -4.33 1.41
C ARG A 52 0.37 -3.15 1.97
N VAL A 53 1.01 -2.23 2.69
CA VAL A 53 0.36 -1.03 3.24
C VAL A 53 -0.25 -0.19 2.12
N LYS A 54 0.51 0.05 1.04
CA LYS A 54 0.01 0.78 -0.13
C LYS A 54 -1.16 0.09 -0.82
N THR A 55 -1.12 -1.24 -0.94
CA THR A 55 -2.23 -2.01 -1.52
C THR A 55 -3.49 -1.84 -0.69
N ILE A 56 -3.42 -1.92 0.64
CA ILE A 56 -4.59 -1.75 1.52
C ILE A 56 -5.13 -0.33 1.46
N LEU A 57 -4.26 0.68 1.46
CA LEU A 57 -4.67 2.08 1.23
C LEU A 57 -5.38 2.24 -0.12
N SER A 58 -4.93 1.54 -1.17
CA SER A 58 -5.60 1.53 -2.47
C SER A 58 -6.90 0.74 -2.46
N GLU A 59 -7.02 -0.36 -1.72
CA GLU A 59 -8.26 -1.12 -1.54
C GLU A 59 -9.32 -0.28 -0.81
N MET A 60 -8.93 0.47 0.21
CA MET A 60 -9.80 1.41 0.93
C MET A 60 -10.27 2.56 0.02
N LYS A 61 -9.37 3.15 -0.78
CA LYS A 61 -9.73 4.19 -1.76
C LYS A 61 -10.58 3.64 -2.92
N GLY A 62 -10.26 2.44 -3.41
CA GLY A 62 -10.95 1.78 -4.51
C GLY A 62 -12.32 1.23 -4.14
N SER A 63 -12.55 0.84 -2.88
CA SER A 63 -13.87 0.44 -2.39
C SER A 63 -14.84 1.63 -2.28
N ALA A 64 -14.33 2.84 -2.02
CA ALA A 64 -15.09 4.09 -2.17
C ALA A 64 -15.35 4.43 -3.65
N GLY A 65 -14.39 4.19 -4.55
CA GLY A 65 -14.51 4.43 -6.00
C GLY A 65 -15.38 3.41 -6.78
N LYS A 66 -15.59 2.21 -6.26
CA LYS A 66 -16.42 1.18 -6.93
C LYS A 66 -17.92 1.46 -6.92
N LYS A 67 -18.41 2.45 -6.14
CA LYS A 67 -19.82 2.84 -6.10
C LYS A 67 -20.23 3.89 -7.14
N SER A 68 -19.29 4.58 -7.80
CA SER A 68 -19.62 5.64 -8.79
C SER A 68 -19.56 5.19 -10.25
N GLY A 69 -18.97 4.02 -10.56
CA GLY A 69 -18.77 3.54 -11.93
C GLY A 69 -19.86 2.65 -12.53
N LYS A 70 -20.92 2.25 -11.78
CA LYS A 70 -21.93 1.27 -12.24
C LYS A 70 -23.31 1.85 -12.56
N LYS A 71 -23.39 3.13 -12.98
CA LYS A 71 -24.62 3.75 -13.51
C LYS A 71 -24.41 4.33 -14.92
N ALA A 72 -24.01 3.49 -15.87
CA ALA A 72 -24.17 3.80 -17.30
C ALA A 72 -24.50 2.53 -18.09
N GLY A 73 -25.38 1.70 -17.53
CA GLY A 73 -26.07 0.66 -18.28
C GLY A 73 -27.40 1.19 -18.79
N LYS A 74 -27.55 1.25 -20.11
CA LYS A 74 -28.79 0.88 -20.82
C LYS A 74 -29.97 1.89 -20.77
N LYS A 75 -29.95 2.89 -21.65
CA LYS A 75 -31.17 3.45 -22.26
C LYS A 75 -30.94 3.59 -23.77
N LYS A 76 -31.38 2.57 -24.50
CA LYS A 76 -32.51 2.63 -25.46
C LYS A 76 -32.13 3.28 -26.78
N GLY A 77 -31.97 2.44 -27.81
CA GLY A 77 -32.25 2.89 -29.17
C GLY A 77 -33.71 3.32 -29.29
N LYS A 78 -33.96 4.41 -30.01
CA LYS A 78 -35.04 4.61 -30.98
C LYS A 78 -35.02 6.07 -31.47
N LYS A 79 -35.20 6.23 -32.78
CA LYS A 79 -35.58 7.44 -33.54
C LYS A 79 -34.50 8.52 -33.71
N LYS A 80 -33.99 8.65 -34.94
CA LYS A 80 -34.62 9.53 -35.93
C LYS A 80 -34.39 8.95 -37.32
#